data_AF-A0A3D2N0F8-F1
#
_entry.id   AF-A0A3D2N0F8-F1
#
_cell.length_a   1.000
_cell.length_b   1.000
_cell.length_c   1.000
_cell.angle_alpha   90.00
_cell.angle_beta   90.00
_cell.angle_gamma   90.00
#
_symmetry.space_group_name_H-M   'P 1'
#
loop_
_entity.id
_entity.type
_entity.pdbx_description
1 polymer ?
#
loop_
_entity_poly.entity_id
_entity_poly.type
_entity_poly.pdbx_seq_one_letter_code
_entity_poly.pdbx_strand_id
1 'polypeptide(L)'
;MMTANSIKAKDFTSERNGYSQAEVDSFLSQVANDYAALEAENAENEEKIAKLVEKVAEYKEDEDAIKSALLSAQKEAAKILSDAKNKAAAMVDSAKSEQRKLAEQSAAECEKIVREHKERCAALIKENTEITESKINALRDAYDDERAAYDELRAEVTYFKSQLTSLYQEQIKL
;
A
#
# COMPACT_ATOMS: atom_id res chain seq x y z
N MET A 1 -2.20 -80.34 -3.24
CA MET A 1 -2.45 -80.32 -1.78
C MET A 1 -3.63 -81.23 -1.49
N MET A 2 -3.65 -81.89 -0.33
CA MET A 2 -4.84 -82.59 0.15
C MET A 2 -5.91 -81.55 0.50
N THR A 3 -7.13 -81.76 0.01
CA THR A 3 -8.34 -81.03 0.40
C THR A 3 -9.06 -81.81 1.51
N ALA A 4 -9.93 -81.14 2.28
CA ALA A 4 -10.80 -81.79 3.25
C ALA A 4 -11.55 -83.00 2.66
N ASN A 5 -12.01 -82.88 1.41
CA ASN A 5 -12.68 -83.97 0.69
C ASN A 5 -11.72 -85.14 0.36
N SER A 6 -10.46 -84.85 -0.01
CA SER A 6 -9.46 -85.90 -0.25
C SER A 6 -9.01 -86.61 1.03
N ILE A 7 -9.11 -85.96 2.20
CA ILE A 7 -8.87 -86.57 3.52
C ILE A 7 -10.01 -87.54 3.86
N LYS A 8 -11.25 -87.12 3.64
CA LYS A 8 -12.46 -87.95 3.87
C LYS A 8 -12.57 -89.15 2.94
N ALA A 9 -12.12 -89.02 1.68
CA ALA A 9 -12.21 -90.07 0.67
C ALA A 9 -10.99 -91.01 0.64
N LYS A 10 -10.14 -90.99 1.67
CA LYS A 10 -8.90 -91.77 1.67
C LYS A 10 -9.16 -93.20 2.14
N ASP A 11 -8.97 -94.16 1.24
CA ASP A 11 -9.00 -95.58 1.57
C ASP A 11 -7.64 -96.09 2.06
N PHE A 12 -7.69 -96.98 3.06
CA PHE A 12 -6.53 -97.70 3.59
C PHE A 12 -6.68 -99.21 3.37
N THR A 13 -5.56 -99.91 3.20
CA THR A 13 -5.51 -101.37 3.13
C THR A 13 -5.59 -102.00 4.52
N SER A 14 -6.41 -103.04 4.70
CA SER A 14 -6.54 -103.74 5.98
C SER A 14 -5.43 -104.77 6.22
N GLU A 15 -4.83 -104.73 7.42
CA GLU A 15 -3.82 -105.70 7.87
C GLU A 15 -4.25 -106.40 9.17
N ARG A 16 -3.74 -107.62 9.42
CA ARG A 16 -4.20 -108.55 10.47
C ARG A 16 -4.14 -108.00 11.92
N ASN A 17 -3.32 -106.99 12.20
CA ASN A 17 -3.24 -106.29 13.49
C ASN A 17 -3.34 -104.76 13.32
N GLY A 18 -4.11 -104.28 12.34
CA GLY A 18 -4.25 -102.86 12.02
C GLY A 18 -5.18 -102.08 12.98
N TYR A 19 -5.24 -100.76 12.79
CA TYR A 19 -6.15 -99.88 13.52
C TYR A 19 -7.63 -100.18 13.20
N SER A 20 -8.51 -99.86 14.15
CA SER A 20 -9.97 -99.97 13.96
C SER A 20 -10.43 -99.03 12.86
N GLN A 21 -11.05 -99.57 11.80
CA GLN A 21 -11.56 -98.79 10.68
C GLN A 21 -12.55 -97.69 11.14
N ALA A 22 -13.43 -98.01 12.11
CA ALA A 22 -14.39 -97.05 12.63
C ALA A 22 -13.73 -95.89 13.40
N GLU A 23 -12.64 -96.15 14.13
CA GLU A 23 -11.90 -95.09 14.83
C GLU A 23 -11.12 -94.22 13.84
N VAL A 24 -10.52 -94.84 12.82
CA VAL A 24 -9.81 -94.13 11.74
C VAL A 24 -10.77 -93.25 10.95
N ASP A 25 -11.96 -93.74 10.59
CA ASP A 25 -12.97 -92.97 9.86
C ASP A 25 -13.51 -91.79 10.67
N SER A 26 -13.69 -91.98 11.99
CA SER A 26 -14.09 -90.91 12.91
C SER A 26 -13.01 -89.85 13.02
N PHE A 27 -11.74 -90.24 13.16
CA PHE A 27 -10.60 -89.33 13.20
C PHE A 27 -10.42 -88.57 11.87
N LEU A 28 -10.47 -89.27 10.73
CA LEU A 28 -10.41 -88.65 9.41
C LEU A 28 -11.55 -87.64 9.20
N SER A 29 -12.75 -87.94 9.69
CA SER A 29 -13.88 -87.02 9.63
C SER A 29 -13.64 -85.74 10.43
N GLN A 30 -13.08 -85.86 11.63
CA GLN A 30 -12.71 -84.71 12.46
C GLN A 30 -11.60 -83.88 11.82
N VAL A 31 -10.52 -84.53 11.39
CA VAL A 31 -9.40 -83.87 10.68
C VAL A 31 -9.88 -83.18 9.41
N ALA A 32 -10.74 -83.81 8.62
CA ALA A 32 -11.30 -83.20 7.42
C ALA A 32 -12.15 -81.96 7.73
N ASN A 33 -12.94 -81.97 8.81
CA ASN A 33 -13.75 -80.83 9.22
C ASN A 33 -12.86 -79.67 9.72
N ASP A 34 -11.86 -79.95 10.55
CA ASP A 34 -10.92 -78.95 11.05
C ASP A 34 -10.10 -78.34 9.90
N TYR A 35 -9.68 -79.18 8.94
CA TYR A 35 -8.96 -78.72 7.74
C TYR A 35 -9.85 -77.84 6.85
N ALA A 36 -11.14 -78.17 6.69
CA ALA A 36 -12.08 -77.33 5.96
C ALA A 36 -12.31 -75.98 6.64
N ALA A 37 -12.38 -75.96 7.97
CA ALA A 37 -12.48 -74.71 8.73
C ALA A 37 -11.22 -73.84 8.56
N LEU A 38 -10.04 -74.46 8.58
CA LEU A 38 -8.77 -73.77 8.37
C LEU A 38 -8.62 -73.22 6.94
N GLU A 39 -9.07 -73.96 5.92
CA GLU A 39 -9.11 -73.47 4.54
C GLU A 39 -10.05 -72.26 4.40
N ALA A 40 -11.23 -72.30 5.04
CA ALA A 40 -12.17 -71.18 5.01
C ALA A 40 -11.61 -69.94 5.73
N GLU A 41 -10.99 -70.12 6.90
CA GLU A 41 -10.35 -69.03 7.64
C GLU A 41 -9.17 -68.43 6.87
N ASN A 42 -8.34 -69.26 6.21
CA ASN A 42 -7.27 -68.78 5.35
C ASN A 42 -7.80 -67.96 4.18
N ALA A 43 -8.85 -68.41 3.50
CA ALA A 43 -9.47 -67.66 2.41
C ALA A 43 -10.01 -66.30 2.89
N GLU A 44 -10.67 -66.26 4.05
CA GLU A 44 -11.16 -65.02 4.66
C GLU A 44 -10.01 -64.08 5.03
N ASN A 45 -8.92 -64.62 5.59
CA ASN A 45 -7.74 -63.84 5.96
C ASN A 45 -7.01 -63.30 4.72
N GLU A 46 -6.90 -64.08 3.65
CA GLU A 46 -6.34 -63.62 2.36
C GLU A 46 -7.17 -62.47 1.79
N GLU A 47 -8.50 -62.54 1.84
CA GLU A 47 -9.39 -61.46 1.40
C GLU A 47 -9.20 -60.19 2.25
N LYS A 48 -9.09 -60.34 3.59
CA LYS A 48 -8.82 -59.23 4.50
C LYS A 48 -7.45 -58.59 4.21
N ILE A 49 -6.42 -59.40 3.98
CA ILE A 49 -5.08 -58.91 3.63
C ILE A 49 -5.14 -58.13 2.31
N ALA A 50 -5.81 -58.64 1.28
CA ALA A 50 -5.96 -57.94 0.01
C ALA A 50 -6.61 -56.56 0.19
N LYS A 51 -7.71 -56.48 0.95
CA LYS A 51 -8.40 -55.21 1.26
C LYS A 51 -7.53 -54.23 2.06
N LEU A 52 -6.74 -54.74 3.00
CA LEU A 52 -5.82 -53.90 3.79
C LEU A 52 -4.68 -53.36 2.92
N VAL A 53 -4.14 -54.18 2.02
CA VAL A 53 -3.09 -53.76 1.08
C VAL A 53 -3.61 -52.66 0.14
N GLU A 54 -4.83 -52.81 -0.37
CA GLU A 54 -5.48 -51.79 -1.20
C GLU A 54 -5.64 -50.46 -0.46
N LYS A 55 -6.16 -50.49 0.78
CA LYS A 55 -6.28 -49.28 1.63
C LYS A 55 -4.93 -48.63 1.95
N VAL A 56 -3.89 -49.43 2.18
CA VAL A 56 -2.54 -48.89 2.43
C VAL A 56 -1.98 -48.22 1.19
N ALA A 57 -2.27 -48.74 -0.01
CA ALA A 57 -1.88 -48.10 -1.25
C ALA A 57 -2.62 -46.77 -1.44
N GLU A 58 -3.94 -46.74 -1.22
CA GLU A 58 -4.76 -45.53 -1.27
C GLU A 58 -4.25 -44.46 -0.29
N TYR A 59 -4.02 -44.82 0.98
CA TYR A 59 -3.50 -43.86 1.96
C TYR A 59 -2.13 -43.29 1.61
N LYS A 60 -1.27 -44.07 0.96
CA LYS A 60 0.03 -43.56 0.48
C LYS A 60 -0.15 -42.54 -0.64
N GLU A 61 -1.06 -42.81 -1.58
CA GLU A 61 -1.35 -41.90 -2.68
C GLU A 61 -1.95 -40.58 -2.16
N ASP A 62 -2.87 -40.66 -1.21
CA ASP A 62 -3.43 -39.49 -0.52
C ASP A 62 -2.36 -38.70 0.25
N GLU A 63 -1.47 -39.39 0.97
CA GLU A 63 -0.38 -38.75 1.71
C GLU A 63 0.54 -37.95 0.77
N ASP A 64 0.88 -38.51 -0.39
CA ASP A 64 1.71 -37.85 -1.39
C ASP A 64 0.97 -36.67 -2.05
N ALA A 65 -0.32 -36.80 -2.33
CA ALA A 65 -1.15 -35.72 -2.82
C ALA A 65 -1.24 -34.55 -1.81
N ILE A 66 -1.45 -34.85 -0.52
CA ILE A 66 -1.49 -33.86 0.56
C ILE A 66 -0.14 -33.17 0.73
N LYS A 67 0.97 -33.92 0.70
CA LYS A 67 2.33 -33.35 0.75
C LYS A 67 2.57 -32.40 -0.41
N SER A 68 2.19 -32.80 -1.62
CA SER A 68 2.32 -31.95 -2.82
C SER A 68 1.48 -30.68 -2.72
N ALA A 69 0.23 -30.80 -2.25
CA ALA A 69 -0.66 -29.67 -2.02
C ALA A 69 -0.10 -28.71 -0.96
N LEU A 70 0.42 -29.22 0.16
CA LEU A 70 1.05 -28.42 1.21
C LEU A 70 2.28 -27.67 0.72
N LEU A 71 3.15 -28.33 -0.04
CA LEU A 71 4.34 -27.69 -0.62
C LEU A 71 3.94 -26.58 -1.61
N SER A 72 2.90 -26.82 -2.41
CA SER A 72 2.38 -25.83 -3.35
C SER A 72 1.78 -24.63 -2.61
N ALA A 73 0.97 -24.88 -1.57
CA ALA A 73 0.40 -23.84 -0.72
C ALA A 73 1.48 -23.02 -0.01
N GLN A 74 2.54 -23.67 0.51
CA GLN A 74 3.67 -22.98 1.14
C GLN A 74 4.41 -22.08 0.16
N LYS A 75 4.65 -22.55 -1.08
CA LYS A 75 5.28 -21.74 -2.13
C LYS A 75 4.42 -20.53 -2.51
N GLU A 76 3.12 -20.72 -2.67
CA GLU A 76 2.23 -19.61 -3.03
C GLU A 76 2.11 -18.61 -1.87
N ALA A 77 2.04 -19.06 -0.62
CA ALA A 77 2.06 -18.19 0.54
C ALA A 77 3.35 -17.36 0.63
N ALA A 78 4.51 -17.98 0.39
CA ALA A 78 5.79 -17.28 0.35
C ALA A 78 5.84 -16.23 -0.77
N LYS A 79 5.30 -16.57 -1.95
CA LYS A 79 5.19 -15.66 -3.09
C LYS A 79 4.28 -14.46 -2.78
N ILE A 80 3.10 -14.70 -2.21
CA ILE A 80 2.16 -13.64 -1.79
C ILE A 80 2.83 -12.70 -0.78
N LEU A 81 3.54 -13.24 0.21
CA LEU A 81 4.29 -12.45 1.19
C LEU A 81 5.39 -11.60 0.54
N SER A 82 6.14 -12.16 -0.40
CA SER A 82 7.18 -11.45 -1.15
C SER A 82 6.58 -10.32 -1.99
N ASP A 83 5.53 -10.63 -2.76
CA ASP A 83 4.84 -9.66 -3.62
C ASP A 83 4.22 -8.52 -2.80
N ALA A 84 3.60 -8.84 -1.66
CA ALA A 84 3.05 -7.85 -0.76
C ALA A 84 4.14 -6.92 -0.18
N LYS A 85 5.28 -7.47 0.23
CA LYS A 85 6.42 -6.67 0.71
C LYS A 85 6.98 -5.76 -0.38
N ASN A 86 7.15 -6.29 -1.59
CA ASN A 86 7.66 -5.52 -2.73
C ASN A 86 6.70 -4.39 -3.12
N LYS A 87 5.39 -4.67 -3.17
CA LYS A 87 4.37 -3.66 -3.44
C LYS A 87 4.32 -2.59 -2.35
N ALA A 88 4.41 -2.99 -1.08
CA ALA A 88 4.45 -2.04 0.04
C ALA A 88 5.68 -1.14 -0.03
N ALA A 89 6.86 -1.69 -0.30
CA ALA A 89 8.08 -0.91 -0.48
C ALA A 89 7.96 0.07 -1.65
N ALA A 90 7.51 -0.40 -2.81
CA ALA A 90 7.30 0.45 -3.99
C ALA A 90 6.29 1.58 -3.74
N MET A 91 5.21 1.30 -3.00
CA MET A 91 4.21 2.30 -2.63
C MET A 91 4.80 3.38 -1.71
N VAL A 92 5.58 2.98 -0.70
CA VAL A 92 6.25 3.91 0.20
C VAL A 92 7.27 4.78 -0.54
N ASP A 93 8.04 4.19 -1.45
CA ASP A 93 9.02 4.92 -2.24
C ASP A 93 8.37 5.89 -3.23
N SER A 94 7.28 5.47 -3.89
CA SER A 94 6.47 6.34 -4.75
C SER A 94 5.90 7.51 -3.96
N ALA A 95 5.30 7.25 -2.79
CA ALA A 95 4.73 8.30 -1.93
C ALA A 95 5.80 9.29 -1.46
N LYS A 96 7.00 8.82 -1.09
CA LYS A 96 8.13 9.69 -0.73
C LYS A 96 8.61 10.54 -1.90
N SER A 97 8.71 9.94 -3.09
CA SER A 97 9.11 10.64 -4.31
C SER A 97 8.11 11.75 -4.66
N GLU A 98 6.82 11.44 -4.61
CA GLU A 98 5.74 12.38 -4.89
C GLU A 98 5.67 13.49 -3.84
N GLN A 99 5.85 13.16 -2.56
CA GLN A 99 5.96 14.16 -1.49
C GLN A 99 7.12 15.13 -1.73
N ARG A 100 8.31 14.62 -2.11
CA ARG A 100 9.47 15.47 -2.41
C ARG A 100 9.19 16.39 -3.60
N LYS A 101 8.64 15.83 -4.67
CA LYS A 101 8.27 16.60 -5.86
C LYS A 101 7.26 17.69 -5.53
N LEU A 102 6.23 17.39 -4.75
CA LEU A 102 5.23 18.36 -4.32
C LEU A 102 5.85 19.45 -3.43
N ALA A 103 6.74 19.08 -2.51
CA ALA A 103 7.44 20.04 -1.65
C ALA A 103 8.34 20.98 -2.46
N GLU A 104 9.10 20.45 -3.42
CA GLU A 104 9.94 21.24 -4.33
C GLU A 104 9.10 22.18 -5.19
N GLN A 105 7.98 21.70 -5.76
CA GLN A 105 7.06 22.53 -6.53
C GLN A 105 6.44 23.64 -5.68
N SER A 106 6.01 23.33 -4.46
CA SER A 106 5.45 24.32 -3.54
C SER A 106 6.49 25.37 -3.14
N ALA A 107 7.73 24.96 -2.86
CA ALA A 107 8.81 25.88 -2.53
C ALA A 107 9.12 26.81 -3.71
N ALA A 108 9.22 26.27 -4.92
CA ALA A 108 9.46 27.06 -6.13
C ALA A 108 8.32 28.06 -6.40
N GLU A 109 7.06 27.66 -6.22
CA GLU A 109 5.93 28.56 -6.41
C GLU A 109 5.91 29.66 -5.32
N CYS A 110 6.19 29.31 -4.06
CA CYS A 110 6.33 30.31 -2.99
C CYS A 110 7.44 31.32 -3.29
N GLU A 111 8.61 30.87 -3.74
CA GLU A 111 9.71 31.75 -4.12
C GLU A 111 9.34 32.67 -5.28
N LYS A 112 8.65 32.13 -6.29
CA LYS A 112 8.14 32.91 -7.42
C LYS A 112 7.15 33.98 -6.97
N ILE A 113 6.16 33.62 -6.15
CA ILE A 113 5.18 34.56 -5.59
C ILE A 113 5.90 35.65 -4.80
N VAL A 114 6.83 35.30 -3.92
CA VAL A 114 7.60 36.28 -3.13
C VAL A 114 8.40 37.22 -4.03
N ARG A 115 9.03 36.70 -5.08
CA ARG A 115 9.77 37.51 -6.04
C ARG A 115 8.85 38.49 -6.77
N GLU A 116 7.74 38.00 -7.33
CA GLU A 116 6.75 38.83 -8.04
C GLU A 116 6.17 39.92 -7.14
N HIS A 117 5.87 39.60 -5.89
CA HIS A 117 5.41 40.59 -4.91
C HIS A 117 6.48 41.64 -4.59
N LYS A 118 7.74 41.23 -4.40
CA LYS A 118 8.85 42.17 -4.16
C LYS A 118 9.03 43.13 -5.34
N GLU A 119 9.02 42.61 -6.56
CA GLU A 119 9.15 43.41 -7.78
C GLU A 119 7.98 44.39 -7.91
N ARG A 120 6.75 43.94 -7.67
CA ARG A 120 5.56 44.80 -7.71
C ARG A 120 5.60 45.89 -6.63
N CYS A 121 5.99 45.55 -5.41
CA CYS A 121 6.15 46.53 -4.32
C CYS A 121 7.23 47.56 -4.67
N ALA A 122 8.37 47.13 -5.21
CA ALA A 122 9.43 48.05 -5.63
C ALA A 122 8.95 49.00 -6.75
N ALA A 123 8.22 48.48 -7.73
CA ALA A 123 7.63 49.28 -8.81
C ALA A 123 6.63 50.32 -8.25
N LEU A 124 5.72 49.92 -7.37
CA LEU A 124 4.75 50.81 -6.74
C LEU A 124 5.41 51.89 -5.87
N ILE A 125 6.48 51.55 -5.14
CA ILE A 125 7.23 52.53 -4.35
C ILE A 125 7.89 53.55 -5.27
N LYS A 126 8.52 53.09 -6.35
CA LYS A 126 9.16 53.97 -7.33
C LYS A 126 8.15 54.92 -7.96
N GLU A 127 7.03 54.39 -8.46
CA GLU A 127 5.95 55.18 -9.07
C GLU A 127 5.39 56.22 -8.09
N ASN A 128 5.07 55.82 -6.85
CA ASN A 128 4.57 56.76 -5.85
C ASN A 128 5.60 57.83 -5.48
N THR A 129 6.89 57.48 -5.46
CA THR A 129 7.96 58.43 -5.19
C THR A 129 8.06 59.45 -6.31
N GLU A 130 8.06 59.02 -7.57
CA GLU A 130 8.08 59.89 -8.75
C GLU A 130 6.86 60.83 -8.79
N ILE A 131 5.67 60.32 -8.48
CA ILE A 131 4.44 61.13 -8.38
C ILE A 131 4.56 62.15 -7.24
N THR A 132 5.10 61.74 -6.09
CA THR A 132 5.24 62.61 -4.92
C THR A 132 6.25 63.72 -5.18
N GLU A 133 7.39 63.41 -5.79
CA GLU A 133 8.40 64.40 -6.21
C GLU A 133 7.82 65.39 -7.21
N SER A 134 7.09 64.91 -8.21
CA SER A 134 6.39 65.76 -9.18
C SER A 134 5.39 66.72 -8.50
N LYS A 135 4.58 66.22 -7.55
CA LYS A 135 3.65 67.04 -6.77
C LYS A 135 4.37 68.07 -5.89
N ILE A 136 5.48 67.69 -5.25
CA ILE A 136 6.27 68.61 -4.42
C ILE A 136 6.83 69.73 -5.28
N ASN A 137 7.38 69.42 -6.45
CA ASN A 137 7.91 70.41 -7.37
C ASN A 137 6.81 71.36 -7.87
N ALA A 138 5.66 70.83 -8.29
CA ALA A 138 4.52 71.64 -8.72
C ALA A 138 3.98 72.56 -7.60
N LEU A 139 3.93 72.07 -6.35
CA LEU A 139 3.54 72.88 -5.19
C LEU A 139 4.57 73.98 -4.89
N ARG A 140 5.86 73.68 -5.07
CA ARG A 140 6.94 74.65 -4.86
C ARG A 140 6.87 75.77 -5.90
N ASP A 141 6.70 75.42 -7.17
CA ASP A 141 6.56 76.38 -8.26
C ASP A 141 5.36 77.29 -8.01
N ALA A 142 4.20 76.71 -7.66
CA ALA A 142 3.00 77.48 -7.32
C ALA A 142 3.19 78.40 -6.09
N TYR A 143 3.92 77.94 -5.08
CA TYR A 143 4.25 78.76 -3.90
C TYR A 143 5.17 79.93 -4.26
N ASP A 144 6.18 79.70 -5.11
CA ASP A 144 7.10 80.74 -5.56
C ASP A 144 6.36 81.79 -6.41
N ASP A 145 5.42 81.37 -7.27
CA ASP A 145 4.54 82.26 -8.03
C ASP A 145 3.62 83.10 -7.12
N GLU A 146 2.94 82.48 -6.15
CA GLU A 146 2.06 83.18 -5.20
C GLU A 146 2.84 84.15 -4.31
N ARG A 147 4.06 83.78 -3.91
CA ARG A 147 4.96 84.64 -3.15
C ARG A 147 5.40 85.85 -3.97
N ALA A 148 5.74 85.68 -5.24
CA ALA A 148 6.10 86.78 -6.13
C ALA A 148 4.93 87.77 -6.27
N ALA A 149 3.71 87.27 -6.49
CA ALA A 149 2.50 88.09 -6.55
C ALA A 149 2.21 88.82 -5.22
N TYR A 150 2.43 88.15 -4.08
CA TYR A 150 2.30 88.79 -2.76
C TYR A 150 3.32 89.92 -2.56
N ASP A 151 4.58 89.71 -2.93
CA ASP A 151 5.64 90.71 -2.81
C ASP A 151 5.36 91.93 -3.70
N GLU A 152 4.83 91.72 -4.92
CA GLU A 152 4.38 92.79 -5.82
C GLU A 152 3.22 93.60 -5.20
N LEU A 153 2.16 92.92 -4.77
CA LEU A 153 1.01 93.57 -4.12
C LEU A 153 1.44 94.34 -2.86
N ARG A 154 2.36 93.78 -2.07
CA ARG A 154 2.91 94.45 -0.89
C ARG A 154 3.67 95.73 -1.27
N ALA A 155 4.43 95.70 -2.36
CA ALA A 155 5.12 96.89 -2.87
C ALA A 155 4.12 97.96 -3.32
N GLU A 156 3.06 97.58 -4.05
CA GLU A 156 1.98 98.47 -4.45
C GLU A 156 1.27 99.12 -3.25
N VAL A 157 0.89 98.31 -2.26
CA VAL A 157 0.23 98.81 -1.03
C VAL A 157 1.16 99.78 -0.27
N THR A 158 2.45 99.47 -0.21
CA THR A 158 3.45 100.35 0.43
C THR A 158 3.56 101.67 -0.32
N TYR A 159 3.61 101.62 -1.65
CA TYR A 159 3.64 102.80 -2.51
C TYR A 159 2.37 103.65 -2.34
N PHE A 160 1.19 103.03 -2.41
CA PHE A 160 -0.09 103.69 -2.20
C PHE A 160 -0.17 104.35 -0.81
N LYS A 161 0.26 103.66 0.24
CA LYS A 161 0.34 104.22 1.61
C LYS A 161 1.26 105.44 1.66
N SER A 162 2.41 105.41 0.98
CA SER A 162 3.32 106.54 0.91
C SER A 162 2.69 107.76 0.22
N GLN A 163 2.00 107.54 -0.91
CA GLN A 163 1.29 108.60 -1.64
C GLN A 163 0.15 109.22 -0.82
N LEU A 164 -0.65 108.38 -0.14
CA LEU A 164 -1.69 108.87 0.77
C LEU A 164 -1.09 109.70 1.90
N THR A 165 0.02 109.24 2.48
CA THR A 165 0.70 109.97 3.57
C THR A 165 1.21 111.32 3.08
N SER A 166 1.79 111.41 1.88
CA SER A 166 2.21 112.69 1.31
C SER A 166 1.04 113.63 1.03
N LEU A 167 -0.07 113.12 0.49
CA LEU A 167 -1.29 113.91 0.27
C LEU A 167 -1.88 114.46 1.58
N TYR A 168 -1.95 113.64 2.62
CA TYR A 168 -2.40 114.11 3.94
C TYR A 168 -1.43 115.12 4.55
N GLN A 169 -0.12 114.97 4.36
CA GLN A 169 0.87 115.95 4.82
C GLN A 169 0.77 117.28 4.06
N GLU A 170 0.44 117.28 2.77
CA GLU A 170 0.15 118.49 2.01
C GLU A 170 -1.12 119.18 2.51
N GLN A 171 -2.18 118.43 2.81
CA GLN A 171 -3.43 118.97 3.33
C GLN A 171 -3.30 119.58 4.74
N ILE A 172 -2.36 119.10 5.57
CA ILE A 172 -2.10 119.62 6.92
C ILE A 172 -1.23 120.89 6.89
N LYS A 173 -0.52 121.17 5.79
CA LYS A 173 0.35 122.36 5.63
C LYS A 173 -0.37 123.58 5.03
N LEU A 174 -1.67 123.45 4.73
CA LEU A 174 -2.59 124.53 4.35
C LEU A 174 -3.47 124.90 5.55
#